data_AF-A0A0B4XI29-F1
#
_entry.id   AF-A0A0B4XI29-F1
#
_cell.length_a   1.000
_cell.length_b   1.000
_cell.length_c   1.000
_cell.angle_alpha   90.00
_cell.angle_beta   90.00
_cell.angle_gamma   90.00
#
_symmetry.space_group_name_H-M   'P 1'
#
loop_
_entity.id
_entity.type
_entity.pdbx_description
1 polymer ?
#
loop_
_entity_poly.entity_id
_entity_poly.type
_entity_poly.pdbx_seq_one_letter_code
_entity_poly.pdbx_strand_id
1 'polypeptide(L)'
;MSAILKQFSSDPFAGIAAYLRRDIANLAFDNLDNHGRNSALNKYSGGTIRLSPLFDFAPMRLAKEGIIRSTRCASHARPLGPYG
;
A
#
# COMPACT_ATOMS: atom_id res chain seq x y z
N MET A 1 13.12 -4.52 -1.70
CA MET A 1 12.02 -5.53 -1.69
C MET A 1 12.39 -6.82 -2.43
N SER A 2 12.98 -6.74 -3.64
CA SER A 2 13.40 -7.93 -4.41
C SER A 2 14.32 -8.91 -3.65
N ALA A 3 15.30 -8.41 -2.88
CA ALA A 3 16.16 -9.26 -2.04
C ALA A 3 15.38 -9.99 -0.91
N ILE A 4 14.42 -9.30 -0.30
CA ILE A 4 13.56 -9.85 0.76
C ILE A 4 12.66 -10.97 0.19
N LEU A 5 12.08 -10.74 -0.99
CA LEU A 5 11.27 -11.75 -1.68
C LEU A 5 12.09 -12.97 -2.09
N LYS A 6 13.35 -12.79 -2.50
CA LYS A 6 14.26 -13.91 -2.78
C LYS A 6 14.55 -14.75 -1.54
N GLN A 7 14.70 -14.11 -0.39
CA GLN A 7 15.14 -14.76 0.83
C GLN A 7 14.01 -15.40 1.63
N PHE A 8 12.81 -14.80 1.63
CA PHE A 8 11.73 -15.18 2.54
C PHE A 8 10.43 -15.61 1.85
N SER A 9 10.24 -15.33 0.56
CA SER A 9 9.02 -15.76 -0.14
C SER A 9 9.05 -17.26 -0.37
N SER A 10 7.92 -17.92 -0.16
CA SER A 10 7.75 -19.33 -0.52
C SER A 10 7.71 -19.53 -2.04
N ASP A 11 7.44 -18.46 -2.80
CA ASP A 11 7.58 -18.41 -4.26
C ASP A 11 8.29 -17.09 -4.64
N PRO A 12 9.63 -17.11 -4.73
CA PRO A 12 10.42 -15.93 -5.07
C PRO A 12 10.10 -15.37 -6.46
N PHE A 13 9.92 -16.23 -7.46
CA PHE A 13 9.73 -15.79 -8.84
C PHE A 13 8.39 -15.07 -9.00
N ALA A 14 7.30 -15.65 -8.50
CA ALA A 14 6.00 -14.99 -8.56
C ALA A 14 5.97 -13.70 -7.74
N GLY A 15 6.63 -13.68 -6.58
CA GLY A 15 6.76 -12.48 -5.75
C GLY A 15 7.49 -11.34 -6.47
N ILE A 16 8.62 -11.64 -7.11
CA ILE A 16 9.42 -10.65 -7.86
C ILE A 16 8.65 -10.18 -9.10
N ALA A 17 8.00 -11.07 -9.84
CA ALA A 17 7.20 -10.70 -11.00
C ALA A 17 6.03 -9.78 -10.62
N ALA A 18 5.34 -10.06 -9.51
CA ALA A 18 4.29 -9.20 -8.98
C ALA A 18 4.82 -7.83 -8.53
N TYR A 19 6.02 -7.79 -7.94
CA TYR A 19 6.68 -6.55 -7.55
C TYR A 19 7.06 -5.69 -8.77
N LEU A 20 7.66 -6.29 -9.81
CA LEU A 20 8.02 -5.59 -11.05
C LEU A 20 6.80 -5.01 -11.78
N ARG A 21 5.68 -5.74 -11.82
CA ARG A 21 4.42 -5.22 -12.39
C ARG A 21 3.94 -3.97 -11.65
N ARG A 22 4.15 -3.89 -10.33
CA ARG A 22 3.82 -2.69 -9.54
C ARG A 22 4.73 -1.53 -9.86
N ASP A 23 6.03 -1.77 -10.04
CA ASP A 23 6.96 -0.72 -10.47
C ASP A 23 6.54 -0.14 -11.82
N ILE A 24 6.19 -0.99 -12.79
CA ILE A 24 5.70 -0.55 -14.10
C ILE A 24 4.38 0.22 -13.97
N ALA A 25 3.43 -0.26 -13.16
CA ALA A 25 2.18 0.43 -12.91
C ALA A 25 2.43 1.81 -12.27
N ASN A 26 3.26 1.88 -11.23
CA ASN A 26 3.61 3.13 -10.57
C ASN A 26 4.26 4.13 -11.53
N LEU A 27 5.12 3.68 -12.45
CA LEU A 27 5.66 4.52 -13.52
C LEU A 27 4.56 4.98 -14.50
N ALA A 28 3.69 4.08 -14.95
CA ALA A 28 2.63 4.38 -15.91
C ALA A 28 1.60 5.39 -15.36
N PHE A 29 1.34 5.34 -14.05
CA PHE A 29 0.39 6.23 -13.36
C PHE A 29 1.07 7.44 -12.69
N ASP A 30 2.39 7.59 -12.86
CA ASP A 30 3.23 8.61 -12.23
C ASP A 30 2.97 8.68 -10.70
N ASN A 31 2.80 7.50 -10.12
CA ASN A 31 2.70 7.27 -8.68
C ASN A 31 4.12 7.02 -8.15
N LEU A 32 4.82 8.09 -7.78
CA LEU A 32 6.19 8.03 -7.24
C LEU A 32 6.24 7.38 -5.84
N ASP A 33 5.09 7.03 -5.26
CA ASP A 33 4.91 6.59 -3.87
C ASP A 33 5.17 5.09 -3.64
N ASN A 34 5.99 4.42 -4.48
CA ASN A 34 6.30 2.99 -4.31
C ASN A 34 7.45 2.68 -3.34
N HIS A 35 7.51 3.41 -2.23
CA HIS A 35 8.44 3.08 -1.15
C HIS A 35 7.94 1.92 -0.30
N GLY A 36 8.85 1.27 0.43
CA GLY A 36 8.62 0.01 1.17
C GLY A 36 7.48 0.02 2.19
N ARG A 37 6.84 1.17 2.47
CA ARG A 37 5.62 1.29 3.27
C ARG A 37 4.35 0.80 2.54
N ASN A 38 4.35 0.83 1.21
CA ASN A 38 3.22 0.39 0.38
C ASN A 38 3.38 -1.06 -0.08
N SER A 39 4.19 -1.84 0.65
CA SER A 39 4.47 -3.23 0.36
C SER A 39 4.51 -4.04 1.66
N ALA A 40 3.75 -5.13 1.72
CA ALA A 40 3.72 -6.04 2.88
C ALA A 40 3.88 -7.50 2.45
N LEU A 41 4.19 -8.36 3.42
CA LEU A 41 4.23 -9.81 3.24
C LEU A 41 3.15 -10.46 4.13
N ASN A 42 2.34 -11.34 3.54
CA ASN A 42 1.41 -12.17 4.28
C ASN A 42 2.12 -13.42 4.77
N LYS A 43 1.99 -13.71 6.06
CA LYS A 43 2.40 -14.98 6.67
C LYS A 43 1.15 -15.82 6.91
N TYR A 44 1.05 -16.94 6.22
CA TYR A 44 -0.07 -17.87 6.36
C TYR A 44 0.22 -18.88 7.48
N SER A 45 -0.83 -19.46 8.07
CA SER A 45 -0.71 -20.44 9.16
C SER A 45 0.14 -21.67 8.80
N GLY A 46 0.23 -22.01 7.51
CA GLY A 46 1.11 -23.07 6.99
C GLY A 46 2.58 -22.68 6.80
N GLY A 47 3.02 -21.53 7.33
CA GLY A 47 4.40 -21.05 7.18
C GLY A 47 4.72 -20.44 5.81
N THR A 48 3.76 -20.46 4.87
CA THR A 48 3.91 -19.81 3.57
C THR A 48 3.99 -18.31 3.73
N ILE A 49 4.97 -17.69 3.08
CA ILE A 49 5.13 -16.24 3.03
C ILE A 49 4.97 -15.80 1.58
N ARG A 50 4.07 -14.85 1.32
CA ARG A 50 3.84 -14.29 -0.02
C ARG A 50 3.71 -12.78 0.04
N LEU A 51 4.01 -12.11 -1.07
CA LEU A 51 3.72 -10.68 -1.23
C LEU A 51 2.22 -10.44 -1.02
N SER A 52 1.86 -9.47 -0.17
CA SER A 52 0.46 -9.07 0.01
C SER A 52 -0.11 -8.56 -1.32
N PRO A 53 -1.43 -8.57 -1.54
CA PRO A 53 -2.05 -7.80 -2.62
C PRO A 53 -1.58 -6.33 -2.62
N LEU A 54 -1.66 -5.66 -3.77
CA LEU A 54 -1.33 -4.23 -3.88
C LEU A 54 -2.37 -3.43 -3.08
N PHE A 55 -1.91 -2.47 -2.30
CA PHE A 55 -2.72 -1.52 -1.53
C PHE A 55 -2.10 -0.13 -1.63
N ASP A 56 -2.86 0.89 -1.25
CA ASP A 56 -2.44 2.31 -1.31
C ASP A 56 -1.91 2.74 -2.69
N PHE A 57 -2.63 2.33 -3.74
CA PHE A 57 -2.30 2.64 -5.12
C PHE A 57 -3.24 3.73 -5.64
N ALA A 58 -2.68 4.89 -5.97
CA ALA A 58 -3.44 6.03 -6.48
C ALA A 58 -2.76 6.64 -7.70
N PRO A 59 -3.50 6.98 -8.77
CA PRO A 59 -2.94 7.59 -9.96
C PRO A 59 -2.73 9.10 -9.73
N MET A 60 -1.74 9.46 -8.91
CA MET A 60 -1.56 10.83 -8.40
C MET A 60 -1.47 11.91 -9.49
N ARG A 61 -0.99 11.57 -10.69
CA ARG A 61 -0.93 12.52 -11.82
C ARG A 61 -2.22 12.58 -12.63
N LEU A 62 -2.89 11.44 -12.85
CA LEU A 62 -4.18 11.38 -13.54
C LEU A 62 -5.32 11.96 -12.68
N ALA A 63 -5.16 11.93 -11.37
CA ALA A 63 -6.16 12.36 -10.40
C ALA A 63 -6.15 13.87 -10.10
N LYS A 64 -5.31 14.67 -10.79
CA LYS A 64 -5.33 16.14 -10.72
C LYS A 64 -6.69 16.75 -11.08
N GLU A 65 -7.50 16.04 -11.85
CA GLU A 65 -8.82 16.48 -12.29
C GLU A 65 -9.97 16.04 -11.35
N GLY A 66 -9.73 15.25 -10.28
CA GLY A 66 -10.87 14.65 -9.57
C GLY A 66 -10.67 13.94 -8.24
N ILE A 67 -9.64 14.21 -7.42
CA ILE A 67 -9.73 13.82 -5.99
C ILE A 67 -10.50 14.89 -5.23
N ILE A 68 -11.84 14.78 -5.22
CA ILE A 68 -12.65 15.48 -4.23
C ILE A 68 -12.26 14.93 -2.86
N ARG A 69 -11.46 15.68 -2.11
CA ARG A 69 -11.06 15.33 -0.75
C ARG A 69 -12.29 15.36 0.17
N SER A 70 -13.00 14.25 0.28
CA SER A 70 -13.95 14.02 1.37
C SER A 70 -13.32 13.05 2.37
N THR A 71 -12.52 13.59 3.28
CA THR A 71 -12.13 12.87 4.50
C THR A 71 -12.45 13.75 5.67
N ARG A 72 -13.65 13.56 6.23
CA ARG A 72 -14.00 14.16 7.52
C ARG A 72 -13.65 13.12 8.58
N CYS A 73 -12.41 13.14 9.05
CA CYS A 73 -12.10 12.49 10.32
C CYS A 73 -12.87 13.24 11.40
N ALA A 74 -13.85 12.59 12.02
CA ALA A 74 -14.40 13.07 13.28
C ALA A 74 -13.29 12.94 14.32
N SER A 75 -12.43 13.96 14.42
CA SER A 75 -11.64 14.17 15.62
C SER A 75 -12.63 14.23 16.77
N HIS A 76 -12.37 13.38 17.76
CA HIS A 76 -13.18 13.13 18.93
C HIS A 76 -13.52 14.45 19.66
N ALA A 77 -14.59 15.13 19.25
CA ALA A 77 -15.17 16.24 19.98
C ALA A 77 -15.91 15.63 21.17
N ARG A 78 -15.16 15.38 22.24
CA ARG A 78 -15.75 15.05 23.54
C ARG A 78 -16.49 16.31 24.02
N PRO A 79 -17.81 16.28 24.24
CA PRO A 79 -18.48 17.45 24.81
C PRO A 79 -17.95 17.63 26.23
N LEU A 80 -17.31 18.77 26.51
CA LEU A 80 -17.08 19.21 27.87
C LEU A 80 -18.47 19.50 28.47
N GLY A 81 -18.86 18.69 29.46
CA GLY A 81 -20.06 18.89 30.25
C GLY A 81 -20.02 20.19 31.05
N PRO A 82 -21.16 20.63 31.62
CA PRO A 82 -21.37 22.00 32.09
C PRO A 82 -20.84 22.23 33.51
N TYR A 83 -19.54 22.01 33.75
CA TYR A 83 -18.89 22.47 34.97
C TYR A 83 -17.52 23.09 34.64
N GLY A 84 -17.47 24.42 34.69
CA GLY A 84 -16.29 25.26 34.53
C GLY A 84 -16.68 26.72 34.73
#